data_AF-A0A2E8DYW2-F1
#
_entry.id   AF-A0A2E8DYW2-F1
#
_cell.length_a   1.000
_cell.length_b   1.000
_cell.length_c   1.000
_cell.angle_alpha   90.00
_cell.angle_beta   90.00
_cell.angle_gamma   90.00
#
_symmetry.space_group_name_H-M   'P 1'
#
loop_
_entity.id
_entity.type
_entity.pdbx_description
1 polymer ?
#
loop_
_entity_poly.entity_id
_entity_poly.type
_entity_poly.pdbx_seq_one_letter_code
_entity_poly.pdbx_strand_id
1 'polypeptide(L)'
;MTLTEYSIQSRSFIPKITFRLSILIRFVSFLSSYKQITGQETKRDLETEIDLFLLNTEFLFDSEAPHGNVVGTSIKVVIPDEYHVKARSIVNLIDKYQAELVALVEVKNRDCVELTQKNLNHKESWQIIFLEGRDTFTGQDVAVPSKFPVIKETVTNFPDQWSNYIY
;
A
#
# COMPACT_ATOMS: atom_id res chain seq x y z
N MET A 1 -67.37 44.22 -49.05
CA MET A 1 -66.01 44.68 -48.72
C MET A 1 -65.41 43.66 -47.78
N THR A 2 -64.70 42.69 -48.33
CA THR A 2 -64.23 41.47 -47.64
C THR A 2 -62.78 41.64 -47.20
N LEU A 3 -62.57 41.55 -45.89
CA LEU A 3 -61.25 41.60 -45.25
C LEU A 3 -60.46 40.34 -45.61
N THR A 4 -59.27 40.52 -46.18
CA THR A 4 -58.35 39.43 -46.54
C THR A 4 -57.37 39.22 -45.38
N GLU A 5 -57.44 38.05 -44.76
CA GLU A 5 -56.52 37.62 -43.70
C GLU A 5 -55.15 37.28 -44.29
N TYR A 6 -54.10 37.90 -43.76
CA TYR A 6 -52.71 37.54 -44.04
C TYR A 6 -52.28 36.40 -43.11
N SER A 7 -52.09 35.19 -43.65
CA SER A 7 -51.51 34.07 -42.91
C SER A 7 -49.99 34.17 -42.90
N ILE A 8 -49.39 34.35 -41.72
CA ILE A 8 -47.94 34.27 -41.51
C ILE A 8 -47.59 32.79 -41.27
N GLN A 9 -46.96 32.14 -42.25
CA GLN A 9 -46.39 30.81 -42.05
C GLN A 9 -45.07 30.91 -41.26
N SER A 10 -45.08 30.51 -39.99
CA SER A 10 -43.87 30.29 -39.22
C SER A 10 -43.24 28.94 -39.62
N ARG A 11 -42.10 28.98 -40.30
CA ARG A 11 -41.28 27.78 -40.54
C ARG A 11 -40.43 27.52 -39.30
N SER A 12 -40.71 26.43 -38.58
CA SER A 12 -39.81 25.90 -37.56
C SER A 12 -38.58 25.27 -38.23
N PHE A 13 -37.41 25.87 -37.98
CA PHE A 13 -36.13 25.35 -38.47
C PHE A 13 -35.59 24.35 -37.44
N ILE A 14 -35.78 23.06 -37.67
CA ILE A 14 -35.11 21.99 -36.90
C ILE A 14 -33.84 21.61 -37.68
N PRO A 15 -32.63 21.93 -37.19
CA PRO A 15 -31.42 21.49 -37.86
C PRO A 15 -31.32 19.96 -37.72
N LYS A 16 -31.41 19.25 -38.84
CA LYS A 16 -31.06 17.82 -38.91
C LYS A 16 -29.55 17.70 -38.74
N ILE A 17 -29.09 17.51 -37.51
CA ILE A 17 -27.71 17.11 -37.23
C ILE A 17 -27.55 15.69 -37.78
N THR A 18 -27.04 15.59 -39.01
CA THR A 18 -26.64 14.32 -39.61
C THR A 18 -25.29 13.96 -39.00
N PHE A 19 -25.33 13.25 -37.86
CA PHE A 19 -24.14 12.70 -37.25
C PHE A 19 -23.58 11.64 -38.22
N ARG A 20 -22.54 12.00 -38.98
CA ARG A 20 -21.94 11.07 -39.93
C ARG A 20 -21.39 9.89 -39.14
N LEU A 21 -21.87 8.69 -39.45
CA LEU A 21 -21.43 7.43 -38.83
C LEU A 21 -19.89 7.30 -38.84
N SER A 22 -19.21 7.91 -39.81
CA SER A 22 -17.75 7.98 -39.89
C SER A 22 -17.07 8.72 -38.73
N ILE A 23 -17.71 9.72 -38.12
CA ILE A 23 -17.17 10.44 -36.95
C ILE A 23 -17.25 9.55 -35.72
N LEU A 24 -18.38 8.84 -35.54
CA LEU A 24 -18.55 7.89 -34.44
C LEU A 24 -17.53 6.75 -34.53
N ILE A 25 -17.32 6.19 -35.73
CA ILE A 25 -16.34 5.13 -35.95
C ILE A 25 -14.92 5.62 -35.62
N ARG A 26 -14.54 6.83 -36.05
CA ARG A 26 -13.22 7.39 -35.72
C ARG A 26 -13.04 7.64 -34.23
N PHE A 27 -14.09 8.08 -33.53
CA PHE A 27 -14.05 8.26 -32.08
C PHE A 27 -13.88 6.93 -31.33
N VAL A 28 -14.58 5.87 -31.76
CA VAL A 28 -14.45 4.54 -31.18
C VAL A 28 -13.06 3.95 -31.45
N SER A 29 -12.52 4.11 -32.67
CA SER A 29 -11.14 3.69 -32.97
C SER A 29 -10.11 4.45 -32.14
N PHE A 30 -10.29 5.77 -31.97
CA PHE A 30 -9.40 6.58 -31.15
C PHE A 30 -9.46 6.20 -29.67
N LEU A 31 -10.64 5.93 -29.11
CA LEU A 31 -10.79 5.48 -27.72
C LEU A 31 -10.21 4.07 -27.52
N SER A 32 -10.32 3.18 -28.52
CA SER A 32 -9.72 1.85 -28.47
C SER A 32 -8.19 1.93 -28.51
N SER A 33 -7.61 2.74 -29.40
CA SER A 33 -6.16 2.99 -29.43
C SER A 33 -5.69 3.73 -28.18
N TYR A 34 -6.47 4.67 -27.64
CA TYR A 34 -6.13 5.36 -26.39
C TYR A 34 -6.11 4.39 -25.21
N LYS A 35 -7.11 3.50 -25.08
CA LYS A 35 -7.08 2.41 -24.10
C LYS A 35 -5.91 1.45 -24.30
N GLN A 36 -5.45 1.26 -25.54
CA GLN A 36 -4.28 0.43 -25.82
C GLN A 36 -2.96 1.13 -25.48
N ILE A 37 -2.90 2.46 -25.59
CA ILE A 37 -1.74 3.29 -25.24
C ILE A 37 -1.66 3.53 -23.72
N THR A 38 -2.79 3.73 -23.03
CA THR A 38 -2.84 3.90 -21.57
C THR A 38 -2.99 2.59 -20.81
N GLY A 39 -3.46 1.53 -21.47
CA GLY A 39 -3.54 0.16 -20.97
C GLY A 39 -2.36 -0.72 -21.41
N GLN A 40 -1.34 -0.14 -22.04
CA GLN A 40 0.03 -0.63 -21.84
C GLN A 40 0.41 -0.31 -20.39
N GLU A 41 -0.19 -1.06 -19.46
CA GLU A 41 0.58 -1.54 -18.33
C GLU A 41 1.87 -2.06 -18.96
N THR A 42 2.98 -1.42 -18.63
CA THR A 42 4.30 -1.96 -18.90
C THR A 42 4.20 -3.43 -18.54
N LYS A 43 4.22 -4.29 -19.57
CA LYS A 43 4.48 -5.71 -19.40
C LYS A 43 5.79 -5.71 -18.61
N ARG A 44 5.70 -5.91 -17.30
CA ARG A 44 6.86 -6.30 -16.51
C ARG A 44 7.32 -7.57 -17.19
N ASP A 45 8.43 -7.45 -17.92
CA ASP A 45 9.07 -8.62 -18.50
C ASP A 45 9.25 -9.61 -17.35
N LEU A 46 9.09 -10.90 -17.64
CA LEU A 46 9.13 -12.01 -16.69
C LEU A 46 10.52 -12.21 -16.03
N GLU A 47 11.32 -11.16 -15.92
CA GLU A 47 12.37 -11.04 -14.92
C GLU A 47 11.68 -10.89 -13.56
N THR A 48 12.09 -11.73 -12.60
CA THR A 48 11.43 -11.86 -11.30
C THR A 48 11.72 -10.63 -10.45
N GLU A 49 11.04 -9.52 -10.76
CA GLU A 49 11.09 -8.30 -9.96
C GLU A 49 10.38 -8.57 -8.62
N ILE A 50 11.09 -8.31 -7.52
CA ILE A 50 10.57 -8.41 -6.17
C ILE A 50 10.51 -7.01 -5.59
N ASP A 51 9.32 -6.57 -5.22
CA ASP A 51 9.13 -5.26 -4.58
C ASP A 51 9.40 -5.38 -3.07
N LEU A 52 10.51 -4.76 -2.63
CA LEU A 52 10.93 -4.71 -1.23
C LEU A 52 10.62 -3.35 -0.59
N PHE A 53 10.05 -3.38 0.61
CA PHE A 53 9.75 -2.20 1.41
C PHE A 53 10.48 -2.26 2.76
N LEU A 54 11.39 -1.32 3.02
CA LEU A 54 12.05 -1.17 4.31
C LEU A 54 11.46 0.02 5.06
N LEU A 55 11.03 -0.20 6.29
CA LEU A 55 10.45 0.83 7.14
C LEU A 55 11.03 0.75 8.56
N ASN A 56 11.64 1.84 9.01
CA ASN A 56 11.77 2.09 10.44
C ASN A 56 10.40 2.55 10.96
N THR A 57 9.84 1.79 11.89
CA THR A 57 8.48 2.03 12.39
C THR A 57 8.42 3.10 13.49
N GLU A 58 9.58 3.66 13.88
CA GLU A 58 9.74 4.63 14.97
C GLU A 58 8.91 4.17 16.18
N PHE A 59 9.27 2.98 16.63
CA PHE A 59 8.62 2.26 17.69
C PHE A 59 7.14 1.94 17.45
N LEU A 60 6.91 0.83 16.72
CA LEU A 60 5.59 0.19 16.68
C LEU A 60 5.32 -0.51 18.02
N PHE A 61 4.82 0.26 19.00
CA PHE A 61 4.40 -0.21 20.33
C PHE A 61 2.95 -0.68 20.35
N ASP A 62 2.70 -1.68 21.18
CA ASP A 62 1.37 -2.06 21.63
C ASP A 62 0.89 -1.13 22.76
N SER A 63 -0.30 -1.39 23.29
CA SER A 63 -0.88 -0.63 24.40
C SER A 63 -0.52 -1.16 25.78
N GLU A 64 0.40 -2.12 25.87
CA GLU A 64 0.71 -2.83 27.11
C GLU A 64 1.98 -2.28 27.77
N ALA A 65 1.86 -1.90 29.03
CA ALA A 65 2.98 -1.46 29.85
C ALA A 65 3.81 -2.65 30.37
N PRO A 66 5.11 -2.48 30.65
CA PRO A 66 5.90 -1.25 30.51
C PRO A 66 6.62 -1.13 29.16
N HIS A 67 6.76 0.11 28.68
CA HIS A 67 7.72 0.45 27.63
C HIS A 67 9.01 1.01 28.27
N GLY A 68 10.14 0.88 27.56
CA GLY A 68 11.45 1.34 28.02
C GLY A 68 11.63 2.86 27.96
N ASN A 69 12.87 3.30 28.13
CA ASN A 69 13.27 4.69 27.94
C ASN A 69 14.05 4.84 26.63
N VAL A 70 13.71 5.84 25.82
CA VAL A 70 14.53 6.27 24.68
C VAL A 70 15.30 7.51 25.11
N VAL A 71 16.62 7.43 25.14
CA VAL A 71 17.53 8.55 25.52
C VAL A 71 17.09 9.22 26.83
N GLY A 72 16.82 8.42 27.86
CA GLY A 72 16.42 8.90 29.20
C GLY A 72 14.99 9.45 29.30
N THR A 73 14.21 9.43 28.23
CA THR A 73 12.79 9.80 28.23
C THR A 73 11.93 8.55 28.25
N SER A 74 11.01 8.47 29.22
CA SER A 74 10.03 7.37 29.27
C SER A 74 9.15 7.39 28.04
N ILE A 75 9.10 6.27 27.34
CA ILE A 75 8.13 6.08 26.28
C ILE A 75 6.75 6.05 26.92
N LYS A 76 5.84 6.86 26.39
CA LYS A 76 4.44 6.86 26.81
C LYS A 76 3.77 5.60 26.26
N VAL A 77 2.99 4.92 27.11
CA VAL A 77 2.12 3.83 26.67
C VAL A 77 1.14 4.35 25.62
N VAL A 78 1.16 3.70 24.45
CA VAL A 78 0.32 4.06 23.33
C VAL A 78 -1.13 3.67 23.65
N ILE A 79 -2.10 4.54 23.37
CA ILE A 79 -3.50 4.15 23.54
C ILE A 79 -3.88 3.10 22.47
N PRO A 80 -4.76 2.12 22.77
CA PRO A 80 -5.07 1.04 21.83
C PRO A 80 -5.43 1.52 20.41
N ASP A 81 -6.17 2.62 20.29
CA ASP A 81 -6.56 3.18 18.99
C ASP A 81 -5.36 3.66 18.16
N GLU A 82 -4.35 4.26 18.79
CA GLU A 82 -3.13 4.73 18.11
C GLU A 82 -2.31 3.55 17.58
N TYR A 83 -2.21 2.47 18.36
CA TYR A 83 -1.58 1.21 17.95
C TYR A 83 -2.26 0.63 16.70
N HIS A 84 -3.60 0.55 16.70
CA HIS A 84 -4.37 0.11 15.55
C HIS A 84 -4.23 1.04 14.32
N VAL A 85 -4.16 2.36 14.54
CA VAL A 85 -3.94 3.32 13.46
C VAL A 85 -2.55 3.13 12.83
N LYS A 86 -1.49 2.99 13.64
CA LYS A 86 -0.13 2.74 13.11
C LYS A 86 -0.08 1.45 12.28
N ALA A 87 -0.63 0.34 12.79
CA ALA A 87 -0.66 -0.93 12.06
C ALA A 87 -1.37 -0.79 10.69
N ARG A 88 -2.53 -0.10 10.64
CA ARG A 88 -3.24 0.16 9.38
C ARG A 88 -2.45 1.07 8.44
N SER A 89 -1.74 2.07 8.96
CA SER A 89 -0.89 2.94 8.15
C SER A 89 0.25 2.15 7.49
N ILE A 90 0.87 1.20 8.20
CA ILE A 90 1.87 0.30 7.63
C ILE A 90 1.26 -0.54 6.49
N VAL A 91 0.08 -1.14 6.71
CA VAL A 91 -0.64 -1.89 5.66
C VAL A 91 -0.91 -1.02 4.44
N ASN A 92 -1.38 0.21 4.63
CA ASN A 92 -1.62 1.13 3.51
C ASN A 92 -0.34 1.44 2.73
N LEU A 93 0.83 1.48 3.38
CA LEU A 93 2.12 1.65 2.69
C LEU A 93 2.49 0.38 1.92
N ILE A 94 2.35 -0.79 2.52
CA ILE A 94 2.60 -2.08 1.86
C ILE A 94 1.75 -2.21 0.60
N ASP A 95 0.44 -1.93 0.70
CA ASP A 95 -0.49 -1.96 -0.42
C ASP A 95 -0.16 -0.87 -1.45
N LYS A 96 0.14 0.36 -1.02
CA LYS A 96 0.50 1.46 -1.95
C LYS A 96 1.72 1.11 -2.80
N TYR A 97 2.72 0.48 -2.21
CA TYR A 97 3.95 0.09 -2.89
C TYR A 97 3.91 -1.32 -3.49
N GLN A 98 2.79 -2.03 -3.36
CA GLN A 98 2.60 -3.40 -3.84
C GLN A 98 3.73 -4.35 -3.35
N ALA A 99 4.25 -4.11 -2.15
CA ALA A 99 5.40 -4.85 -1.66
C ALA A 99 5.07 -6.34 -1.47
N GLU A 100 6.06 -7.18 -1.71
CA GLU A 100 5.99 -8.64 -1.54
C GLU A 100 6.92 -9.12 -0.41
N LEU A 101 7.90 -8.29 -0.06
CA LEU A 101 8.81 -8.47 1.05
C LEU A 101 8.94 -7.15 1.81
N VAL A 102 8.70 -7.18 3.12
CA VAL A 102 8.71 -6.00 3.96
C VAL A 102 9.72 -6.21 5.08
N ALA A 103 10.60 -5.25 5.32
CA ALA A 103 11.48 -5.24 6.47
C ALA A 103 11.02 -4.12 7.41
N LEU A 104 10.60 -4.49 8.62
CA LEU A 104 10.20 -3.58 9.68
C LEU A 104 11.28 -3.60 10.76
N VAL A 105 11.80 -2.43 11.11
CA VAL A 105 12.70 -2.26 12.25
C VAL A 105 12.04 -1.37 13.30
N GLU A 106 12.57 -1.46 14.52
CA GLU A 106 12.04 -0.82 15.71
C GLU A 106 10.62 -1.27 16.07
N VAL A 107 10.39 -2.58 16.00
CA VAL A 107 9.12 -3.20 16.40
C VAL A 107 9.19 -3.56 17.90
N LYS A 108 8.08 -3.40 18.63
CA LYS A 108 8.02 -3.75 20.05
C LYS A 108 8.01 -5.24 20.33
N ASN A 109 7.16 -5.96 19.61
CA ASN A 109 6.95 -7.39 19.80
C ASN A 109 6.26 -8.00 18.59
N ARG A 110 6.11 -9.33 18.63
CA ARG A 110 5.42 -10.11 17.60
C ARG A 110 3.96 -9.69 17.41
N ASP A 111 3.25 -9.37 18.48
CA ASP A 111 1.82 -9.04 18.43
C ASP A 111 1.55 -7.80 17.56
N CYS A 112 2.46 -6.82 17.58
CA CYS A 112 2.41 -5.65 16.70
C CYS A 112 2.42 -6.03 15.21
N VAL A 113 3.26 -6.99 14.83
CA VAL A 113 3.38 -7.46 13.45
C VAL A 113 2.20 -8.32 13.08
N GLU A 114 1.72 -9.16 14.00
CA GLU A 114 0.53 -9.98 13.77
C GLU A 114 -0.72 -9.13 13.59
N LEU A 115 -0.85 -8.02 14.33
CA LEU A 115 -1.92 -7.06 14.07
C LEU A 115 -1.78 -6.46 12.67
N THR A 116 -0.58 -6.08 12.25
CA THR A 116 -0.33 -5.56 10.90
C THR A 116 -0.75 -6.60 9.85
N GLN A 117 -0.34 -7.87 10.00
CA GLN A 117 -0.73 -8.96 9.10
C GLN A 117 -2.24 -9.20 9.07
N LYS A 118 -2.92 -9.15 10.23
CA LYS A 118 -4.39 -9.31 10.30
C LYS A 118 -5.15 -8.30 9.46
N ASN A 119 -4.55 -7.13 9.20
CA ASN A 119 -5.11 -6.06 8.39
C ASN A 119 -4.68 -6.11 6.91
N LEU A 120 -3.69 -6.95 6.53
CA LEU A 120 -3.27 -7.09 5.13
C LEU A 120 -4.35 -7.76 4.27
N ASN A 121 -4.44 -7.33 3.01
CA ASN A 121 -5.15 -8.06 1.98
C ASN A 121 -4.46 -9.40 1.74
N HIS A 122 -5.25 -10.48 1.59
CA HIS A 122 -4.74 -11.84 1.42
C HIS A 122 -3.76 -12.25 2.53
N LYS A 123 -4.03 -11.90 3.79
CA LYS A 123 -3.16 -12.15 4.94
C LYS A 123 -2.62 -13.58 5.06
N GLU A 124 -3.35 -14.57 4.54
CA GLU A 124 -2.96 -15.98 4.46
C GLU A 124 -1.75 -16.24 3.54
N SER A 125 -1.50 -15.36 2.59
CA SER A 125 -0.32 -15.41 1.71
C SER A 125 0.94 -14.85 2.37
N TRP A 126 0.81 -14.14 3.50
CA TRP A 126 1.92 -13.53 4.20
C TRP A 126 2.43 -14.43 5.34
N GLN A 127 3.74 -14.58 5.42
CA GLN A 127 4.47 -15.22 6.51
C GLN A 127 5.18 -14.14 7.32
N ILE A 128 5.14 -14.25 8.66
CA ILE A 128 5.88 -13.37 9.56
C ILE A 128 7.17 -14.06 9.99
N ILE A 129 8.29 -13.52 9.54
CA ILE A 129 9.58 -13.72 10.17
C ILE A 129 9.71 -12.66 11.26
N PHE A 130 10.06 -13.06 12.48
CA PHE A 130 10.22 -12.11 13.58
C PHE A 130 11.40 -12.55 14.42
N LEU A 131 12.27 -11.60 14.73
CA LEU A 131 13.43 -11.79 15.57
C LEU A 131 13.42 -10.74 16.68
N GLU A 132 13.41 -11.26 17.90
CA GLU A 132 13.53 -10.45 19.10
C GLU A 132 14.95 -9.89 19.22
N GLY A 133 15.04 -8.57 19.38
CA GLY A 133 16.29 -7.86 19.61
C GLY A 133 16.81 -8.06 21.04
N ARG A 134 17.98 -7.51 21.35
CA ARG A 134 18.53 -7.56 22.73
C ARG A 134 17.80 -6.60 23.68
N ASP A 135 17.24 -5.52 23.14
CA ASP A 135 16.46 -4.53 23.89
C ASP A 135 15.02 -4.49 23.36
N THR A 136 14.21 -5.41 23.87
CA THR A 136 12.77 -5.44 23.60
C THR A 136 12.01 -4.36 24.36
N PHE A 137 12.61 -3.76 25.39
CA PHE A 137 11.94 -2.72 26.17
C PHE A 137 11.73 -1.46 25.35
N THR A 138 12.73 -1.08 24.56
CA THR A 138 12.66 0.08 23.66
C THR A 138 12.11 -0.26 22.29
N GLY A 139 11.71 -1.51 22.02
CA GLY A 139 11.14 -1.92 20.75
C GLY A 139 12.15 -1.90 19.62
N GLN A 140 13.25 -2.63 19.79
CA GLN A 140 14.30 -2.79 18.78
C GLN A 140 14.20 -4.14 18.04
N ASP A 141 13.01 -4.75 18.05
CA ASP A 141 12.81 -6.01 17.34
C ASP A 141 12.72 -5.76 15.83
N VAL A 142 12.97 -6.84 15.08
CA VAL A 142 12.93 -6.81 13.63
C VAL A 142 11.90 -7.82 13.14
N ALA A 143 11.09 -7.41 12.18
CA ALA A 143 10.12 -8.28 11.54
C ALA A 143 10.28 -8.21 10.02
N VAL A 144 10.09 -9.36 9.36
CA VAL A 144 10.06 -9.46 7.91
C VAL A 144 8.78 -10.17 7.46
N PRO A 145 7.67 -9.44 7.24
CA PRO A 145 6.52 -9.96 6.52
C PRO A 145 6.90 -10.30 5.07
N SER A 146 6.57 -11.51 4.61
CA SER A 146 6.97 -12.02 3.30
C SER A 146 5.85 -12.83 2.65
N LYS A 147 5.61 -12.65 1.35
CA LYS A 147 4.76 -13.57 0.57
C LYS A 147 5.48 -14.86 0.15
N PHE A 148 6.80 -14.91 0.34
CA PHE A 148 7.64 -16.05 -0.04
C PHE A 148 7.75 -17.08 1.10
N PRO A 149 7.94 -18.37 0.77
CA PRO A 149 8.21 -19.40 1.76
C PRO A 149 9.46 -19.08 2.59
N VAL A 150 9.37 -19.26 3.91
CA VAL A 150 10.47 -19.06 4.84
C VAL A 150 11.10 -20.39 5.23
N ILE A 151 12.42 -20.50 5.08
CA ILE A 151 13.21 -21.59 5.65
C ILE A 151 13.55 -21.18 7.09
N LYS A 152 12.94 -21.83 8.08
CA LYS A 152 12.99 -21.36 9.48
C LYS A 152 14.41 -21.37 10.06
N GLU A 153 15.26 -22.26 9.57
CA GLU A 153 16.63 -22.47 10.03
C GLU A 153 17.58 -21.33 9.63
N THR A 154 17.15 -20.37 8.80
CA THR A 154 17.99 -19.26 8.34
C THR A 154 17.84 -17.97 9.16
N VAL A 155 16.96 -17.95 10.15
CA VAL A 155 16.76 -16.78 11.03
C VAL A 155 17.81 -16.79 12.13
N THR A 156 18.66 -15.75 12.21
CA THR A 156 19.79 -15.69 13.17
C THR A 156 19.99 -14.28 13.72
N ASN A 157 20.56 -14.18 14.93
CA ASN A 157 20.80 -12.93 15.66
C ASN A 157 22.30 -12.55 15.78
N PHE A 158 23.19 -13.19 15.01
CA PHE A 158 24.66 -12.99 15.00
C PHE A 158 25.26 -12.50 16.34
N PRO A 159 25.05 -13.22 17.46
CA PRO A 159 25.42 -12.73 18.78
C PRO A 159 26.94 -12.61 18.94
N ASP A 160 27.69 -13.49 18.26
CA ASP A 160 29.13 -13.69 18.43
C ASP A 160 30.01 -12.80 17.54
N GLN A 161 29.43 -12.02 16.61
CA GLN A 161 30.21 -11.20 15.67
C GLN A 161 30.66 -9.85 16.24
N TRP A 162 30.24 -9.50 17.45
CA TRP A 162 30.50 -8.19 18.07
C TRP A 162 31.64 -8.20 19.10
N SER A 163 32.07 -9.36 19.60
CA SER A 163 33.15 -9.49 20.58
C SER A 163 34.56 -9.19 20.02
N ASN A 164 34.67 -8.96 18.71
CA ASN A 164 35.93 -8.66 18.03
C ASN A 164 36.14 -7.17 17.71
N TYR A 165 35.21 -6.28 18.08
CA TYR A 165 35.44 -4.84 17.97
C TYR A 165 35.98 -4.30 19.29
N ILE A 166 37.32 -4.31 19.42
CA ILE A 166 38.03 -3.47 20.38
C ILE A 166 37.94 -2.04 19.81
N TYR A 167 37.09 -1.20 20.41
CA TYR A 167 37.12 0.25 20.19
C TYR A 167 38.31 0.87 20.93
#